data_AF-A0A967BHM9-F1
#
_entry.id   AF-A0A967BHM9-F1
#
_cell.length_a   1.000
_cell.length_b   1.000
_cell.length_c   1.000
_cell.angle_alpha   90.00
_cell.angle_beta   90.00
_cell.angle_gamma   90.00
#
_symmetry.space_group_name_H-M   'P 1'
#
loop_
_entity.id
_entity.type
_entity.pdbx_description
1 polymer ?
#
loop_
_entity_poly.entity_id
_entity_poly.type
_entity_poly.pdbx_seq_one_letter_code
_entity_poly.pdbx_strand_id
1 'polypeptide(L)'
;MSTLRLAYCSPLPPAHSGIADYSAGLLAELEPRCEEIRLFSAGGAPVSTSIQRRYDVAPLSELPKWSQREATLYQIGNEPRFHGAIYEMAMREPGVVVLHEFMLQHLIRGLTVDRRRSAEYAAIMRSCYGEGGELAARRYLGTGAGRDLWAYPLFEPIVDGSRGVIVHNQTARDRILA
;
A
#
# COMPACT_ATOMS: atom_id res chain seq x y z
N MET A 1 -29.59 2.75 8.98
CA MET A 1 -28.52 1.89 8.43
C MET A 1 -27.29 2.75 8.33
N SER A 2 -26.12 2.30 8.83
CA SER A 2 -24.91 3.11 8.73
C SER A 2 -24.53 3.29 7.25
N THR A 3 -24.47 4.54 6.83
CA THR A 3 -24.19 5.03 5.50
C THR A 3 -22.69 5.03 5.23
N LEU A 4 -22.14 3.88 4.84
CA LEU A 4 -20.71 3.77 4.56
C LEU A 4 -20.36 4.52 3.27
N ARG A 5 -19.54 5.57 3.39
CA ARG A 5 -18.88 6.24 2.27
C ARG A 5 -17.39 5.88 2.30
N LEU A 6 -16.87 5.43 1.16
CA LEU A 6 -15.60 4.74 1.07
C LEU A 6 -14.65 5.44 0.09
N ALA A 7 -13.52 5.91 0.60
CA ALA A 7 -12.36 6.25 -0.21
C ALA A 7 -11.58 4.98 -0.54
N TYR A 8 -11.53 4.61 -1.81
CA TYR A 8 -10.89 3.40 -2.29
C TYR A 8 -9.59 3.74 -3.04
N CYS A 9 -8.45 3.46 -2.42
CA CYS A 9 -7.13 3.80 -2.94
C CYS A 9 -6.46 2.54 -3.52
N SER A 10 -6.27 2.49 -4.83
CA SER A 10 -5.73 1.30 -5.52
C SER A 10 -5.11 1.66 -6.86
N PRO A 11 -4.14 0.87 -7.38
CA PRO A 11 -3.99 0.81 -8.83
C PRO A 11 -5.31 0.32 -9.45
N LEU A 12 -5.65 0.86 -10.61
CA LEU A 12 -6.88 0.53 -11.33
C LEU A 12 -6.51 0.10 -12.76
N PRO A 13 -7.34 -0.72 -13.44
CA PRO A 13 -7.13 -1.00 -14.85
C PRO A 13 -7.03 0.32 -15.63
N PRO A 14 -6.16 0.45 -16.64
CA PRO A 14 -5.42 -0.62 -17.33
C PRO A 14 -4.04 -0.92 -16.72
N ALA A 15 -3.76 -0.56 -15.47
CA ALA A 15 -2.50 -0.93 -14.82
C ALA A 15 -2.30 -2.45 -14.88
N HIS A 16 -1.14 -2.90 -15.39
CA HIS A 16 -0.79 -4.32 -15.48
C HIS A 16 -0.39 -4.89 -14.12
N SER A 17 -1.35 -5.03 -13.22
CA SER A 17 -1.20 -5.55 -11.87
C SER A 17 -2.39 -6.43 -11.51
N GLY A 18 -2.15 -7.59 -10.91
CA GLY A 18 -3.23 -8.44 -10.40
C GLY A 18 -4.11 -7.72 -9.36
N ILE A 19 -3.57 -6.72 -8.66
CA ILE A 19 -4.32 -5.91 -7.71
C ILE A 19 -5.28 -4.94 -8.43
N ALA A 20 -4.95 -4.49 -9.64
CA ALA A 20 -5.84 -3.66 -10.44
C ALA A 20 -7.09 -4.46 -10.88
N ASP A 21 -6.89 -5.69 -11.36
CA ASP A 21 -7.99 -6.59 -11.74
C ASP A 21 -8.82 -7.02 -10.51
N TYR A 22 -8.13 -7.36 -9.41
CA TYR A 22 -8.77 -7.64 -8.11
C TYR A 22 -9.66 -6.46 -7.68
N SER A 23 -9.14 -5.23 -7.75
CA SER A 23 -9.88 -4.04 -7.37
C SER A 23 -11.10 -3.79 -8.23
N ALA A 24 -11.01 -4.01 -9.55
CA ALA A 24 -12.18 -3.91 -10.43
C ALA A 24 -13.28 -4.91 -10.05
N GLY A 25 -12.90 -6.14 -9.68
CA GLY A 25 -13.83 -7.16 -9.18
C GLY A 25 -14.43 -6.79 -7.82
N LEU A 26 -13.60 -6.40 -6.86
CA LEU A 26 -14.04 -6.03 -5.50
C LEU A 26 -14.96 -4.81 -5.51
N LEU A 27 -14.68 -3.81 -6.34
CA LEU A 27 -15.52 -2.61 -6.44
C LEU A 27 -16.96 -2.94 -6.84
N ALA A 28 -17.15 -3.87 -7.79
CA ALA A 28 -18.49 -4.31 -8.19
C ALA A 28 -19.28 -4.96 -7.04
N GLU A 29 -18.58 -5.65 -6.14
CA GLU A 29 -19.19 -6.23 -4.94
C GLU A 29 -19.41 -5.20 -3.83
N LEU A 30 -18.54 -4.20 -3.70
CA LEU A 30 -18.70 -3.16 -2.68
C LEU A 30 -19.80 -2.16 -3.01
N GLU A 31 -20.06 -1.90 -4.29
CA GLU A 31 -21.06 -0.93 -4.77
C GLU A 31 -22.44 -1.06 -4.09
N PRO A 32 -23.10 -2.25 -4.02
CA PRO A 32 -24.40 -2.38 -3.35
C PRO A 32 -24.35 -2.25 -1.81
N ARG A 33 -23.16 -2.19 -1.21
CA ARG A 33 -22.94 -2.20 0.25
C ARG A 33 -22.50 -0.83 0.78
N CYS A 34 -22.19 0.12 -0.10
CA CYS A 34 -21.76 1.47 0.25
C CYS A 34 -22.79 2.48 -0.27
N GLU A 35 -22.97 3.60 0.44
CA GLU A 35 -23.73 4.73 -0.10
C GLU A 35 -22.94 5.41 -1.22
N GLU A 36 -21.62 5.52 -1.04
CA GLU A 36 -20.72 6.15 -2.01
C GLU A 36 -19.36 5.46 -1.99
N ILE A 37 -18.80 5.26 -3.19
CA ILE A 37 -17.42 4.84 -3.36
C ILE A 37 -16.73 5.83 -4.28
N ARG A 38 -15.68 6.47 -3.78
CA ARG A 38 -14.82 7.35 -4.57
C ARG A 38 -13.44 6.71 -4.73
N LEU A 39 -12.97 6.65 -5.97
CA LEU A 39 -11.69 6.02 -6.26
C LEU A 39 -10.57 7.05 -6.22
N PHE A 40 -9.44 6.66 -5.66
CA PHE A 40 -8.23 7.47 -5.62
C PHE A 40 -7.08 6.72 -6.25
N SER A 41 -6.50 7.30 -7.30
CA SER A 41 -5.38 6.74 -8.05
C SER A 41 -4.14 7.62 -7.93
N ALA A 42 -2.96 7.04 -8.18
CA ALA A 42 -1.74 7.81 -8.31
C ALA A 42 -1.90 8.90 -9.37
N GLY A 43 -1.52 10.14 -9.05
CA GLY A 43 -1.71 11.28 -9.94
C GLY A 43 -1.09 11.04 -11.31
N GLY A 44 -1.91 11.04 -12.36
CA GLY A 44 -1.48 10.78 -13.75
C GLY A 44 -1.49 9.32 -14.18
N ALA A 45 -1.81 8.36 -13.29
CA ALA A 45 -1.98 6.96 -13.70
C ALA A 45 -3.26 6.82 -14.56
N PRO A 46 -3.19 6.12 -15.71
CA PRO A 46 -4.36 5.91 -16.54
C PRO A 46 -5.39 5.06 -15.79
N VAL A 47 -6.68 5.35 -16.02
CA VAL A 47 -7.80 4.55 -15.52
C VAL A 47 -8.69 4.22 -16.70
N SER A 48 -9.19 2.99 -16.75
CA SER A 48 -9.95 2.46 -17.86
C SER A 48 -11.29 3.18 -17.97
N THR A 49 -11.78 3.33 -19.20
CA THR A 49 -13.05 4.02 -19.45
C THR A 49 -14.22 3.30 -18.78
N SER A 50 -14.16 1.98 -18.58
CA SER A 50 -15.20 1.24 -17.86
C SER A 50 -15.30 1.64 -16.38
N ILE A 51 -14.16 1.87 -15.72
CA ILE A 51 -14.12 2.35 -14.33
C ILE A 51 -14.56 3.82 -14.26
N GLN A 52 -14.03 4.68 -15.12
CA GLN A 52 -14.36 6.12 -15.14
C GLN A 52 -15.85 6.41 -15.41
N ARG A 53 -16.56 5.52 -16.12
CA ARG A 53 -18.00 5.66 -16.34
C ARG A 53 -18.86 5.30 -15.14
N ARG A 54 -18.34 4.53 -14.19
CA ARG A 54 -19.09 4.01 -13.04
C ARG A 54 -18.75 4.73 -11.74
N TYR A 55 -17.52 5.19 -11.60
CA TYR A 55 -17.03 5.77 -10.36
C TYR A 55 -16.40 7.14 -10.60
N ASP A 56 -16.55 8.04 -9.63
CA ASP A 56 -15.73 9.24 -9.57
C ASP A 56 -14.29 8.86 -9.18
N VAL A 57 -13.34 9.36 -9.96
CA VAL A 57 -11.91 9.05 -9.81
C VAL A 57 -11.15 10.35 -9.60
N ALA A 58 -10.55 10.48 -8.42
CA ALA A 58 -9.75 11.64 -8.04
C ALA A 58 -8.26 11.27 -7.90
N PRO A 59 -7.34 12.25 -8.05
CA PRO A 59 -5.95 12.04 -7.71
C PRO A 59 -5.79 11.87 -6.18
N LEU A 60 -4.85 11.02 -5.75
CA LEU A 60 -4.56 10.78 -4.32
C LEU A 60 -4.33 12.06 -3.51
N SER A 61 -3.81 13.14 -4.12
CA SER A 61 -3.62 14.43 -3.46
C SER A 61 -4.90 15.07 -2.91
N GLU A 62 -6.07 14.66 -3.39
CA GLU A 62 -7.36 15.13 -2.89
C GLU A 62 -7.90 14.31 -1.71
N LEU A 63 -7.31 13.14 -1.43
CA LEU A 63 -7.75 12.23 -0.37
C LEU A 63 -7.88 12.90 1.01
N PRO A 64 -6.93 13.73 1.49
CA PRO A 64 -7.04 14.35 2.82
C PRO A 64 -8.30 15.22 3.02
N LYS A 65 -8.89 15.74 1.93
CA LYS A 65 -10.13 16.52 2.01
C LYS A 65 -11.37 15.64 2.23
N TRP A 66 -11.24 14.35 1.93
CA TRP A 66 -12.32 13.36 1.89
C TRP A 66 -12.24 12.40 3.08
N SER A 67 -11.03 11.94 3.42
CA SER A 67 -10.78 10.94 4.47
C SER A 67 -11.21 11.38 5.87
N GLN A 68 -11.29 12.68 6.16
CA GLN A 68 -11.62 13.20 7.50
C GLN A 68 -12.97 12.74 8.07
N ARG A 69 -13.90 12.31 7.21
CA ARG A 69 -15.26 11.92 7.62
C ARG A 69 -15.65 10.51 7.19
N GLU A 70 -14.74 9.78 6.56
CA GLU A 70 -15.08 8.63 5.71
C GLU A 70 -14.09 7.49 5.91
N ALA A 71 -14.50 6.26 5.60
CA ALA A 71 -13.60 5.13 5.67
C ALA A 71 -12.62 5.18 4.49
N THR A 72 -11.34 4.92 4.73
CA THR A 72 -10.34 4.81 3.66
C THR A 72 -9.78 3.40 3.61
N LEU A 73 -9.75 2.82 2.42
CA LEU A 73 -9.24 1.49 2.14
C LEU A 73 -8.08 1.58 1.14
N TYR A 74 -6.91 1.11 1.55
CA TYR A 74 -5.70 1.12 0.74
C TYR A 74 -5.37 -0.29 0.26
N GLN A 75 -5.21 -0.47 -1.05
CA GLN A 75 -4.74 -1.71 -1.66
C GLN A 75 -3.21 -1.64 -1.82
N ILE A 76 -2.47 -2.40 -1.01
CA ILE A 76 -1.00 -2.36 -0.95
C ILE A 76 -0.41 -3.70 -1.41
N GLY A 77 0.52 -3.62 -2.37
CA GLY A 77 1.39 -4.71 -2.80
C GLY A 77 2.83 -4.24 -2.92
N ASN A 78 3.76 -5.13 -3.27
CA ASN A 78 5.21 -4.86 -3.20
C ASN A 78 5.79 -4.17 -4.45
N GLU A 79 5.00 -3.94 -5.50
CA GLU A 79 5.48 -3.27 -6.71
C GLU A 79 5.42 -1.73 -6.57
N PRO A 80 6.57 -1.04 -6.44
CA PRO A 80 6.62 0.40 -6.17
C PRO A 80 5.97 1.26 -7.25
N ARG A 81 5.98 0.82 -8.52
CA ARG A 81 5.36 1.56 -9.63
C ARG A 81 3.86 1.75 -9.46
N PHE A 82 3.18 0.81 -8.82
CA PHE A 82 1.73 0.83 -8.64
C PHE A 82 1.32 1.26 -7.23
N HIS A 83 2.09 0.87 -6.21
CA HIS A 83 1.71 1.04 -4.82
C HIS A 83 2.48 2.14 -4.10
N GLY A 84 3.55 2.68 -4.68
CA GLY A 84 4.40 3.66 -4.01
C GLY A 84 3.65 4.89 -3.50
N ALA A 85 2.91 5.57 -4.38
CA ALA A 85 2.13 6.74 -4.01
C ALA A 85 0.99 6.42 -3.02
N ILE A 86 0.39 5.23 -3.13
CA ILE A 86 -0.69 4.77 -2.24
C ILE A 86 -0.13 4.49 -0.85
N TYR A 87 1.03 3.82 -0.76
CA TYR A 87 1.75 3.58 0.49
C TYR A 87 2.11 4.89 1.17
N GLU A 88 2.72 5.83 0.43
CA GLU A 88 3.09 7.15 0.97
C GLU A 88 1.88 7.92 1.48
N MET A 89 0.72 7.78 0.84
CA MET A 89 -0.53 8.37 1.31
C MET A 89 -1.05 7.67 2.57
N ALA A 90 -1.07 6.34 2.61
CA ALA A 90 -1.53 5.57 3.76
C ALA A 90 -0.71 5.84 5.03
N MET A 91 0.60 6.09 4.88
CA MET A 91 1.47 6.50 5.99
C MET A 91 1.16 7.92 6.53
N ARG A 92 0.51 8.77 5.73
CA ARG A 92 0.14 10.15 6.11
C ARG A 92 -1.29 10.24 6.63
N GLU A 93 -2.19 9.48 6.02
CA GLU A 93 -3.63 9.46 6.29
C GLU A 93 -4.05 8.05 6.70
N PRO A 94 -3.95 7.69 8.01
CA PRO A 94 -4.23 6.34 8.49
C PRO A 94 -5.63 5.83 8.11
N GLY A 95 -5.68 4.65 7.51
CA GLY A 95 -6.91 3.96 7.10
C GLY A 95 -6.78 2.45 7.24
N VAL A 96 -7.72 1.71 6.64
CA VAL A 96 -7.65 0.25 6.57
C VAL A 96 -6.77 -0.14 5.38
N VAL A 97 -5.86 -1.09 5.58
CA VAL A 97 -4.96 -1.58 4.54
C VAL A 97 -5.35 -3.02 4.16
N VAL A 98 -5.58 -3.27 2.89
CA VAL A 98 -5.56 -4.62 2.33
C VAL A 98 -4.13 -4.90 1.90
N LEU A 99 -3.45 -5.74 2.66
CA LEU A 99 -2.07 -6.11 2.42
C LEU A 99 -2.03 -7.38 1.58
N HIS A 100 -1.75 -7.23 0.29
CA HIS A 100 -1.77 -8.34 -0.68
C HIS A 100 -0.60 -9.29 -0.50
N GLU A 101 0.52 -8.79 -0.01
CA GLU A 101 1.68 -9.58 0.41
C GLU A 101 2.37 -8.90 1.59
N PHE A 102 2.89 -9.68 2.53
CA PHE A 102 3.59 -9.14 3.70
C PHE A 102 5.06 -8.80 3.39
N MET A 103 5.60 -9.25 2.26
CA MET A 103 6.99 -8.97 1.86
C MET A 103 7.04 -7.65 1.08
N LEU A 104 7.32 -6.52 1.72
CA LEU A 104 7.34 -5.17 1.13
C LEU A 104 8.74 -4.64 0.81
N GLN A 105 9.78 -5.49 0.84
CA GLN A 105 11.16 -5.08 0.55
C GLN A 105 11.34 -4.38 -0.81
N HIS A 106 10.67 -4.87 -1.86
CA HIS A 106 10.78 -4.27 -3.19
C HIS A 106 10.10 -2.89 -3.22
N LEU A 107 8.96 -2.75 -2.56
CA LEU A 107 8.26 -1.47 -2.41
C LEU A 107 9.13 -0.45 -1.67
N ILE A 108 9.64 -0.80 -0.49
CA ILE A 108 10.43 0.14 0.32
C ILE A 108 11.74 0.48 -0.37
N ARG A 109 12.40 -0.48 -1.03
CA ARG A 109 13.60 -0.20 -1.85
C ARG A 109 13.29 0.79 -2.97
N GLY A 110 12.18 0.59 -3.68
CA GLY A 110 11.72 1.49 -4.74
C GLY A 110 11.39 2.90 -4.24
N LEU A 111 10.87 3.03 -3.02
CA LEU A 111 10.56 4.30 -2.39
C LEU A 111 11.77 5.02 -1.80
N THR A 112 12.87 4.31 -1.56
CA THR A 112 14.05 4.85 -0.86
C THR A 112 15.31 4.77 -1.72
N VAL A 113 15.89 3.59 -1.85
CA VAL A 113 17.16 3.33 -2.54
C VAL A 113 17.11 3.80 -4.00
N ASP A 114 16.06 3.42 -4.73
CA ASP A 114 15.91 3.78 -6.15
C ASP A 114 15.71 5.31 -6.33
N ARG A 115 15.26 6.00 -5.27
CA ARG A 115 15.14 7.47 -5.19
C ARG A 115 16.37 8.14 -4.56
N ARG A 116 17.49 7.44 -4.43
CA ARG A 116 18.76 7.92 -3.83
C ARG A 116 18.65 8.32 -2.35
N ARG A 117 17.72 7.70 -1.61
CA ARG A 117 17.48 7.92 -0.18
C ARG A 117 17.92 6.72 0.66
N SER A 118 19.11 6.18 0.38
CA SER A 118 19.61 4.95 1.02
C SER A 118 19.76 5.06 2.54
N ALA A 119 19.98 6.28 3.07
CA ALA A 119 19.99 6.52 4.51
C ALA A 119 18.61 6.29 5.16
N GLU A 120 17.52 6.62 4.43
CA GLU A 120 16.14 6.37 4.86
C GLU A 120 15.86 4.87 4.92
N TYR A 121 16.32 4.10 3.92
CA TYR A 121 16.22 2.63 3.94
C TYR A 121 16.89 2.02 5.18
N ALA A 122 18.12 2.43 5.47
CA ALA A 122 18.85 1.96 6.65
C ALA A 122 18.16 2.36 7.96
N ALA A 123 17.57 3.56 8.01
CA ALA A 123 16.81 4.04 9.17
C ALA A 123 15.53 3.21 9.40
N ILE A 124 14.76 2.91 8.35
CA ILE A 124 13.57 2.05 8.43
C ILE A 124 13.96 0.64 8.89
N MET A 125 15.05 0.08 8.35
CA MET A 125 15.55 -1.22 8.76
C MET A 125 15.99 -1.23 10.24
N ARG A 126 16.63 -0.15 10.71
CA ARG A 126 16.96 0.02 12.14
C ARG A 126 15.70 0.13 13.00
N SER A 127 14.69 0.88 12.56
CA SER A 127 13.48 1.08 13.36
C SER A 127 12.68 -0.22 13.52
N CYS A 128 12.63 -1.06 12.50
CA CYS A 128 11.88 -2.31 12.54
C CYS A 128 12.67 -3.45 13.22
N TYR A 129 14.00 -3.51 13.04
CA TYR A 129 14.80 -4.70 13.39
C TYR A 129 16.06 -4.39 14.21
N GLY A 130 16.17 -3.17 14.75
CA GLY A 130 17.30 -2.73 15.55
C GLY A 130 18.63 -2.69 14.78
N GLU A 131 19.73 -2.82 15.51
CA GLU A 131 21.08 -2.72 14.93
C GLU A 131 21.38 -3.81 13.91
N GLY A 132 20.79 -5.00 14.08
CA GLY A 132 20.88 -6.09 13.12
C GLY A 132 20.28 -5.73 11.77
N GLY A 133 19.10 -5.10 11.75
CA GLY A 133 18.47 -4.58 10.54
C GLY A 133 19.31 -3.51 9.85
N GLU A 134 19.85 -2.57 10.61
CA GLU A 134 20.72 -1.52 10.06
C GLU A 134 21.98 -2.10 9.42
N LEU A 135 22.64 -3.05 10.09
CA LEU A 135 23.82 -3.72 9.57
C LEU A 135 23.49 -4.50 8.29
N ALA A 136 22.36 -5.22 8.27
CA ALA A 136 21.88 -5.91 7.08
C ALA A 136 21.64 -4.95 5.91
N ALA A 137 20.99 -3.80 6.18
CA ALA A 137 20.75 -2.77 5.19
C ALA A 137 22.06 -2.19 4.63
N ARG A 138 23.01 -1.82 5.49
CA ARG A 138 24.32 -1.28 5.07
C ARG A 138 25.10 -2.28 4.24
N ARG A 139 25.07 -3.57 4.60
CA ARG A 139 25.72 -4.64 3.84
C ARG A 139 25.09 -4.79 2.45
N TYR A 140 23.76 -4.83 2.39
CA TYR A 140 23.01 -4.88 1.13
C TYR A 140 23.36 -3.70 0.23
N LEU A 141 23.32 -2.47 0.76
CA LEU A 141 23.62 -1.25 0.03
C LEU A 141 25.07 -1.18 -0.47
N GLY A 142 26.04 -1.65 0.33
CA GLY A 142 27.46 -1.54 -0.01
C GLY A 142 27.99 -2.64 -0.93
N THR A 143 27.40 -3.84 -0.88
CA THR A 143 27.95 -5.02 -1.58
C THR A 143 26.97 -5.71 -2.53
N GLY A 144 25.69 -5.33 -2.50
CA GLY A 144 24.61 -6.09 -3.14
C GLY A 144 24.36 -7.47 -2.49
N ALA A 145 25.16 -7.85 -1.49
CA ALA A 145 25.07 -9.12 -0.78
C ALA A 145 24.34 -8.95 0.56
N GLY A 146 23.51 -9.93 0.90
CA GLY A 146 22.60 -9.85 2.06
C GLY A 146 21.31 -10.60 1.74
N ARG A 147 21.44 -11.89 1.39
CA ARG A 147 20.42 -12.68 0.69
C ARG A 147 19.15 -12.98 1.46
N ASP A 148 19.09 -12.68 2.76
CA ASP A 148 17.89 -12.91 3.54
C ASP A 148 17.08 -11.64 3.76
N LEU A 149 16.79 -10.93 2.67
CA LEU A 149 15.75 -9.88 2.68
C LEU A 149 14.38 -10.46 3.07
N TRP A 150 14.19 -11.77 2.92
CA TRP A 150 13.01 -12.49 3.38
C TRP A 150 12.84 -12.46 4.91
N ALA A 151 13.94 -12.37 5.67
CA ALA A 151 13.89 -12.17 7.11
C ALA A 151 13.38 -10.78 7.52
N TYR A 152 13.41 -9.80 6.60
CA TYR A 152 13.10 -8.40 6.85
C TYR A 152 11.93 -7.94 5.96
N PRO A 153 10.69 -8.37 6.25
CA PRO A 153 9.57 -8.16 5.35
C PRO A 153 9.18 -6.69 5.12
N LEU A 154 9.44 -5.78 6.07
CA LEU A 154 9.10 -4.36 6.00
C LEU A 154 7.60 -4.06 5.86
N PHE A 155 6.72 -4.94 6.33
CA PHE A 155 5.30 -4.61 6.50
C PHE A 155 5.04 -3.77 7.74
N GLU A 156 5.93 -3.79 8.72
CA GLU A 156 5.75 -3.25 10.06
C GLU A 156 5.32 -1.77 10.02
N PRO A 157 5.98 -0.87 9.25
CA PRO A 157 5.60 0.54 9.26
C PRO A 157 4.16 0.79 8.81
N ILE A 158 3.69 0.07 7.78
CA ILE A 158 2.34 0.26 7.25
C ILE A 158 1.28 -0.44 8.10
N VAL A 159 1.63 -1.58 8.71
CA VAL A 159 0.74 -2.26 9.65
C VAL A 159 0.53 -1.39 10.89
N ASP A 160 1.63 -0.93 11.51
CA ASP A 160 1.60 -0.12 12.74
C ASP A 160 0.92 1.23 12.52
N GLY A 161 1.07 1.82 11.32
CA GLY A 161 0.42 3.07 10.94
C GLY A 161 -1.04 2.94 10.50
N SER A 162 -1.58 1.72 10.35
CA SER A 162 -2.93 1.49 9.86
C SER A 162 -3.98 1.47 10.98
N ARG A 163 -5.24 1.74 10.62
CA ARG A 163 -6.41 1.56 11.52
C ARG A 163 -6.88 0.10 11.59
N GLY A 164 -6.38 -0.74 10.68
CA GLY A 164 -6.73 -2.15 10.56
C GLY A 164 -6.13 -2.74 9.29
N VAL A 165 -5.86 -4.05 9.32
CA VAL A 165 -5.22 -4.76 8.21
C VAL A 165 -6.09 -5.95 7.80
N ILE A 166 -6.29 -6.07 6.49
CA ILE A 166 -6.93 -7.21 5.83
C ILE A 166 -5.85 -7.95 5.05
N VAL A 167 -5.78 -9.27 5.20
CA VAL A 167 -4.86 -10.15 4.46
C VAL A 167 -5.64 -11.30 3.83
N HIS A 168 -5.05 -11.89 2.78
CA HIS A 168 -5.72 -12.94 1.99
C HIS A 168 -5.50 -14.36 2.50
N ASN A 169 -4.63 -14.57 3.50
CA ASN A 169 -4.37 -15.90 4.03
C ASN A 169 -3.92 -15.87 5.50
N GLN A 170 -4.04 -17.03 6.15
CA GLN A 170 -3.69 -17.21 7.56
C GLN A 170 -2.19 -17.03 7.81
N THR A 171 -1.33 -17.49 6.90
CA THR A 171 0.12 -17.34 7.02
C THR A 171 0.55 -15.88 7.15
N ALA A 172 0.00 -14.99 6.32
CA ALA A 172 0.26 -13.56 6.40
C ALA A 172 -0.26 -12.96 7.71
N ARG A 173 -1.47 -13.35 8.14
CA ARG A 173 -2.04 -12.91 9.42
C ARG A 173 -1.13 -13.31 10.59
N ASP A 174 -0.74 -14.57 10.65
CA ASP A 174 0.05 -15.12 11.75
C ASP A 174 1.46 -14.51 11.76
N ARG A 175 2.03 -14.21 10.58
CA ARG A 175 3.30 -13.48 10.47
C ARG A 175 3.22 -12.04 10.96
N ILE A 176 2.08 -11.36 10.77
CA ILE A 176 1.85 -9.98 11.21
C ILE A 176 1.59 -9.90 12.72
N LEU A 177 0.95 -10.92 13.30
CA LEU A 177 0.61 -10.96 14.73
C LEU A 177 1.72 -11.54 15.63
N ALA A 178 2.77 -12.11 15.04
CA ALA A 178 3.90 -12.71 15.75
C ALA A 178 4.91 -11.65 16.21
#